data_AF-A0A084JUG3-F1
#
_entry.id   AF-A0A084JUG3-F1
#
_cell.length_a   1.000
_cell.length_b   1.000
_cell.length_c   1.000
_cell.angle_alpha   90.00
_cell.angle_beta   90.00
_cell.angle_gamma   90.00
#
_symmetry.space_group_name_H-M   'P 1'
#
loop_
_entity.id
_entity.type
_entity.pdbx_description
1 polymer ?
#
loop_
_entity_poly.entity_id
_entity_poly.type
_entity_poly.pdbx_seq_one_letter_code
_entity_poly.pdbx_strand_id
1 'polypeptide(L)'
;MYAIVEIAGQQFKIEKDQKLFVHRLQEDEGATVSIDKVLLLGNDNDITLGAPAIEGAFAEAKVLGHLKGDKVIVFKKKRRKGYRKKNGHRQSLTEIQISSISATGGKKSAPKAEKKAPAKKAAPAKEAAPKAAKKATSKADDLKKVEGIGPKIASTLNEAGITTFAELAKTDAAKISEIIADVRGNHITDSWPMQAQMAADGKWDELKKWQDEANGGVMPS
;
A
#
# COMPACT_ATOMS: atom_id res chain seq x y z
N MET A 1 -4.07 11.48 30.61
CA MET A 1 -4.09 12.09 29.26
C MET A 1 -4.94 11.24 28.33
N TYR A 2 -6.01 11.82 27.78
CA TYR A 2 -6.86 11.20 26.76
C TYR A 2 -7.00 12.14 25.56
N ALA A 3 -7.42 11.60 24.42
CA ALA A 3 -7.76 12.39 23.24
C ALA A 3 -9.07 11.95 22.62
N ILE A 4 -9.73 12.85 21.89
CA ILE A 4 -10.80 12.48 20.97
C ILE A 4 -10.23 12.59 19.56
N VAL A 5 -10.24 11.47 18.84
CA VAL A 5 -9.69 11.37 17.50
C VAL A 5 -10.74 10.92 16.51
N GLU A 6 -10.62 11.36 15.26
CA GLU A 6 -11.45 10.88 14.16
C GLU A 6 -10.72 9.76 13.40
N ILE A 7 -11.28 8.56 13.40
CA ILE A 7 -10.75 7.40 12.67
C ILE A 7 -11.85 6.90 11.74
N ALA A 8 -11.54 6.87 10.44
CA ALA A 8 -12.47 6.40 9.40
C ALA A 8 -13.88 7.04 9.49
N GLY A 9 -13.95 8.33 9.81
CA GLY A 9 -15.19 9.11 9.88
C GLY A 9 -15.99 8.97 11.17
N GLN A 10 -15.46 8.28 12.20
CA GLN A 10 -16.08 8.20 13.52
C GLN A 10 -15.12 8.71 14.60
N GLN A 11 -15.68 9.30 15.66
CA GLN A 11 -14.91 9.83 16.78
C GLN A 11 -14.76 8.78 17.87
N PHE A 12 -13.54 8.64 18.38
CA PHE A 12 -13.21 7.74 19.48
C PHE A 12 -12.50 8.49 20.59
N LYS A 13 -12.89 8.21 21.83
CA LYS A 13 -12.06 8.55 23.00
C LYS A 13 -10.93 7.53 23.08
N ILE A 14 -9.70 8.01 23.12
CA ILE A 14 -8.51 7.19 23.20
C ILE A 14 -7.67 7.53 24.41
N GLU A 15 -7.09 6.50 25.00
CA GLU A 15 -6.10 6.57 26.07
C GLU A 15 -4.88 5.73 25.68
N LYS A 16 -3.74 6.01 26.30
CA LYS A 16 -2.50 5.27 26.04
C LYS A 16 -2.69 3.78 26.38
N ASP A 17 -2.17 2.90 25.54
CA ASP A 17 -2.24 1.43 25.66
C ASP A 17 -3.66 0.84 25.55
N GLN A 18 -4.66 1.66 25.22
CA GLN A 18 -6.02 1.20 24.99
C GLN A 18 -6.14 0.46 23.67
N LYS A 19 -6.91 -0.64 23.68
CA LYS A 19 -7.34 -1.36 22.48
C LYS A 19 -8.72 -0.91 22.04
N LEU A 20 -8.90 -0.75 20.74
CA LEU A 20 -10.17 -0.31 20.18
C LEU A 20 -10.42 -0.93 18.81
N PHE A 21 -11.70 -1.12 18.50
CA PHE A 21 -12.16 -1.64 17.22
C PHE A 21 -12.63 -0.48 16.34
N VAL A 22 -11.98 -0.33 15.20
CA VAL A 22 -12.33 0.67 14.19
C VAL A 22 -12.76 -0.01 12.90
N HIS A 23 -13.26 0.78 11.95
CA HIS A 23 -13.50 0.32 10.59
C HIS A 23 -12.25 -0.27 9.96
N ARG A 24 -12.45 -1.01 8.87
CA ARG A 24 -11.35 -1.67 8.18
C ARG A 24 -10.33 -0.65 7.68
N LEU A 25 -9.09 -0.80 8.15
CA LEU A 25 -7.92 -0.05 7.71
C LEU A 25 -7.22 -0.81 6.57
N GLN A 26 -6.44 -0.10 5.75
CA GLN A 26 -5.75 -0.67 4.58
C GLN A 26 -4.38 -1.25 4.94
N GLU A 27 -3.83 -0.82 6.07
CA GLU A 27 -2.52 -1.21 6.58
C GLU A 27 -2.53 -2.65 7.11
N ASP A 28 -1.39 -3.33 6.96
CA ASP A 28 -1.19 -4.71 7.39
C ASP A 28 -1.11 -4.87 8.91
N GLU A 29 -1.31 -6.12 9.37
CA GLU A 29 -1.17 -6.47 10.79
C GLU A 29 0.25 -6.21 11.29
N GLY A 30 0.36 -5.53 12.43
CA GLY A 30 1.63 -5.13 13.03
C GLY A 30 2.18 -3.79 12.54
N ALA A 31 1.58 -3.17 11.52
CA ALA A 31 1.95 -1.83 11.05
C ALA A 31 1.60 -0.75 12.08
N THR A 32 2.39 0.33 12.09
CA THR A 32 2.12 1.54 12.86
C THR A 32 1.36 2.53 11.99
N VAL A 33 0.26 3.06 12.50
CA VAL A 33 -0.65 4.01 11.85
C VAL A 33 -0.62 5.31 12.63
N SER A 34 -0.38 6.43 11.94
CA SER A 34 -0.48 7.77 12.51
C SER A 34 -1.89 8.33 12.31
N ILE A 35 -2.54 8.71 13.41
CA ILE A 35 -3.87 9.34 13.41
C ILE A 35 -3.66 10.84 13.57
N ASP A 36 -3.77 11.56 12.45
CA ASP A 36 -3.48 13.00 12.38
C ASP A 36 -4.66 13.88 12.85
N LYS A 37 -5.90 13.37 12.77
CA LYS A 37 -7.09 14.12 13.16
C LYS A 37 -7.39 13.97 14.65
N VAL A 38 -6.76 14.83 15.46
CA VAL A 38 -7.05 14.96 16.90
C VAL A 38 -7.94 16.18 17.12
N LEU A 39 -9.11 15.99 17.72
CA LEU A 39 -10.13 17.03 17.91
C LEU A 39 -10.05 17.66 19.32
N LEU A 40 -9.67 16.86 20.31
CA LEU A 40 -9.60 17.26 21.71
C LEU A 40 -8.45 16.54 22.39
N LEU A 41 -7.72 17.25 23.24
CA LEU A 41 -6.74 16.70 24.18
C LEU A 41 -7.14 17.05 25.60
N GLY A 42 -7.24 16.05 26.47
CA GLY A 42 -7.58 16.21 27.88
C GLY A 42 -6.42 15.76 28.78
N ASN A 43 -5.85 16.71 29.51
CA ASN A 43 -4.82 16.51 30.52
C ASN A 43 -5.40 16.84 31.90
N ASP A 44 -6.18 15.91 32.46
CA ASP A 44 -6.84 15.94 33.77
C ASP A 44 -7.61 17.25 34.09
N ASN A 45 -6.94 18.37 34.32
CA ASN A 45 -7.53 19.69 34.55
C ASN A 45 -7.53 20.61 33.31
N ASP A 46 -6.66 20.37 32.31
CA ASP A 46 -6.54 21.20 31.11
C ASP A 46 -7.15 20.49 29.89
N ILE A 47 -8.11 21.14 29.24
CA ILE A 47 -8.76 20.65 28.02
C ILE A 47 -8.39 21.58 26.87
N THR A 48 -7.71 21.05 25.87
CA THR A 48 -7.43 21.74 24.60
C THR A 48 -8.44 21.27 23.56
N LEU A 49 -9.21 22.22 23.01
CA LEU A 49 -10.20 21.97 21.96
C LEU A 49 -9.66 22.47 20.61
N GLY A 50 -9.77 21.64 19.58
CA GLY A 50 -9.43 22.00 18.20
C GLY A 50 -10.56 22.73 17.48
N ALA A 51 -10.21 23.47 16.42
CA ALA A 51 -11.17 24.14 15.55
C ALA A 51 -10.71 24.07 14.08
N PRO A 52 -10.99 23.00 13.31
CA PRO A 52 -11.73 21.77 13.66
C PRO A 52 -10.87 20.65 14.28
N ALA A 53 -9.56 20.67 14.06
CA ALA A 53 -8.59 19.74 14.67
C ALA A 53 -7.44 20.55 15.30
N ILE A 54 -6.70 19.94 16.22
CA ILE A 54 -5.55 20.56 16.87
C ILE A 54 -4.32 20.42 15.95
N GLU A 55 -3.75 21.53 15.52
CA GLU A 55 -2.59 21.52 14.61
C GLU A 55 -1.36 20.89 15.28
N GLY A 56 -0.74 19.94 14.58
CA GLY A 56 0.49 19.26 15.05
C GLY A 56 0.28 18.21 16.14
N ALA A 57 -0.96 17.96 16.56
CA ALA A 57 -1.32 16.83 17.41
C ALA A 57 -1.47 15.56 16.56
N PHE A 58 -1.02 14.43 17.08
CA PHE A 58 -1.23 13.12 16.45
C PHE A 58 -1.24 12.02 17.51
N ALA A 59 -1.89 10.91 17.19
CA ALA A 59 -1.81 9.68 17.97
C ALA A 59 -1.17 8.58 17.12
N GLU A 60 -0.26 7.82 17.70
CA GLU A 60 0.29 6.63 17.05
C GLU A 60 -0.46 5.40 17.55
N ALA A 61 -0.90 4.56 16.62
CA ALA A 61 -1.55 3.30 16.90
C ALA A 61 -0.83 2.16 16.18
N LYS A 62 -0.88 0.96 16.76
CA LYS A 62 -0.40 -0.27 16.13
C LYS A 62 -1.60 -1.13 15.75
N VAL A 63 -1.62 -1.61 14.51
CA VAL A 63 -2.60 -2.57 14.06
C VAL A 63 -2.28 -3.92 14.70
N LEU A 64 -3.20 -4.46 15.50
CA LEU A 64 -3.05 -5.77 16.12
C LEU A 64 -3.51 -6.88 15.18
N GLY A 65 -4.63 -6.66 14.49
CA GLY A 65 -5.18 -7.65 13.58
C GLY A 65 -6.48 -7.19 12.95
N HIS A 66 -6.91 -7.93 11.92
CA HIS A 66 -8.20 -7.70 11.31
C HIS A 66 -9.20 -8.80 11.60
N LEU A 67 -10.43 -8.41 11.94
CA LEU A 67 -11.48 -9.33 12.35
C LEU A 67 -12.82 -8.99 11.71
N LYS A 68 -13.75 -9.93 11.84
CA LYS A 68 -15.15 -9.72 11.48
C LYS A 68 -15.96 -9.66 12.76
N GLY A 69 -16.75 -8.62 12.91
CA GLY A 69 -17.66 -8.48 14.03
C GLY A 69 -18.76 -9.55 14.04
N ASP A 70 -19.66 -9.42 15.00
CA ASP A 70 -20.76 -10.33 15.18
C ASP A 70 -21.70 -10.37 13.97
N LYS A 71 -22.31 -11.54 13.75
CA LYS A 71 -23.23 -11.72 12.63
C LYS A 71 -24.53 -11.00 12.94
N VAL A 72 -24.76 -9.89 12.25
CA VAL A 72 -26.04 -9.21 12.24
C VAL A 72 -26.94 -9.88 11.20
N ILE A 73 -28.11 -10.34 11.62
CA ILE A 73 -29.08 -10.96 10.72
C ILE A 73 -29.99 -9.88 10.14
N VAL A 74 -29.85 -9.61 8.85
CA VAL A 74 -30.73 -8.71 8.10
C VAL A 74 -31.93 -9.53 7.60
N PHE A 75 -33.04 -9.44 8.32
CA PHE A 75 -34.30 -10.07 7.95
C PHE A 75 -35.27 -9.05 7.36
N LYS A 76 -35.72 -9.28 6.12
CA LYS A 76 -36.71 -8.45 5.42
C LYS A 76 -37.96 -9.29 5.17
N LYS A 77 -39.15 -8.84 5.59
CA LYS A 77 -40.42 -9.53 5.36
C LYS A 77 -41.52 -8.54 5.00
N LYS A 78 -42.34 -8.87 3.99
CA LYS A 78 -43.59 -8.14 3.70
C LYS A 78 -44.78 -9.02 4.06
N ARG A 79 -45.66 -8.52 4.92
CA ARG A 79 -46.85 -9.25 5.40
C ARG A 79 -47.78 -9.60 4.23
N ARG A 80 -48.33 -10.81 4.20
CA ARG A 80 -49.31 -11.32 3.20
C ARG A 80 -48.83 -11.31 1.74
N LYS A 81 -47.54 -11.07 1.46
CA LYS A 81 -46.98 -11.05 0.09
C LYS A 81 -46.02 -12.21 -0.19
N GLY A 82 -45.91 -13.19 0.71
CA GLY A 82 -44.95 -14.30 0.60
C GLY A 82 -43.46 -13.90 0.69
N TYR A 83 -43.14 -12.62 0.54
CA TYR A 83 -41.78 -12.09 0.56
C TYR A 83 -41.17 -12.16 1.96
N ARG A 84 -40.12 -12.98 2.08
CA ARG A 84 -39.18 -13.04 3.22
C ARG A 84 -37.76 -13.27 2.70
N LYS A 85 -36.78 -12.52 3.20
CA LYS A 85 -35.33 -12.71 2.93
C LYS A 85 -34.56 -12.63 4.24
N LYS A 86 -33.61 -13.53 4.46
CA LYS A 86 -32.75 -13.58 5.66
C LYS A 86 -31.30 -13.66 5.21
N ASN A 87 -30.56 -12.56 5.33
CA ASN A 87 -29.15 -12.51 4.99
C ASN A 87 -28.34 -12.23 6.27
N GLY A 88 -27.14 -12.81 6.37
CA GLY A 88 -26.20 -12.43 7.41
C GLY A 88 -25.26 -11.33 6.89
N HIS A 89 -25.00 -10.33 7.72
CA HIS A 89 -23.92 -9.36 7.52
C HIS A 89 -22.91 -9.51 8.66
N ARG A 90 -21.63 -9.39 8.35
CA ARG A 90 -20.55 -9.28 9.35
C ARG A 90 -19.68 -8.11 8.94
N GLN A 91 -19.55 -7.13 9.81
CA GLN A 91 -18.72 -5.95 9.55
C GLN A 91 -17.24 -6.31 9.66
N SER A 92 -16.44 -5.92 8.67
CA SER A 92 -14.99 -6.01 8.77
C SER A 92 -14.46 -4.88 9.64
N LEU A 93 -13.69 -5.23 10.66
CA LEU A 93 -13.12 -4.32 11.65
C LEU A 93 -11.60 -4.53 11.73
N THR A 94 -10.92 -3.54 12.28
CA THR A 94 -9.50 -3.61 12.63
C THR A 94 -9.37 -3.36 14.13
N GLU A 95 -8.64 -4.23 14.81
CA GLU A 95 -8.23 -3.98 16.19
C GLU A 95 -6.92 -3.19 16.17
N ILE A 96 -6.92 -2.04 16.83
CA ILE A 96 -5.72 -1.23 16.99
C ILE A 96 -5.44 -1.01 18.47
N GLN A 97 -4.17 -0.85 18.80
CA GLN A 97 -3.69 -0.46 20.13
C GLN A 97 -3.01 0.91 20.05
N ILE A 98 -3.44 1.83 20.90
CA ILE A 98 -2.86 3.18 20.96
C ILE A 98 -1.50 3.12 21.65
N SER A 99 -0.46 3.57 20.97
CA SER A 99 0.92 3.57 21.47
C SER A 99 1.26 4.88 22.18
N SER A 100 0.93 6.01 21.55
CA SER A 100 1.26 7.33 22.08
C SER A 100 0.24 8.39 21.64
N ILE A 101 0.09 9.44 22.43
CA ILE A 101 -0.70 10.63 22.12
C ILE A 101 0.23 11.83 22.26
N SER A 102 0.38 12.62 21.19
CA SER A 102 1.28 13.77 21.13
C SER A 102 0.48 15.06 20.98
N ALA A 103 0.78 16.06 21.82
CA ALA A 103 0.01 17.30 21.88
C ALA A 103 0.41 18.36 20.85
N THR A 104 1.70 18.47 20.51
CA THR A 104 2.23 19.43 19.51
C THR A 104 3.66 19.03 19.11
N GLY A 105 3.96 18.96 17.81
CA GLY A 105 5.35 19.01 17.29
C GLY A 105 6.24 17.78 17.54
N GLY A 106 5.66 16.64 17.93
CA GLY A 106 6.40 15.38 18.01
C GLY A 106 6.85 14.93 16.61
N LYS A 107 8.12 14.52 16.49
CA LYS A 107 8.68 13.99 15.25
C LYS A 107 7.85 12.77 14.80
N LYS A 108 7.07 12.91 13.72
CA LYS A 108 6.31 11.83 13.07
C LYS A 108 7.30 10.68 12.85
N SER A 109 7.15 9.58 13.58
CA SER A 109 8.09 8.47 13.45
C SER A 109 7.91 7.88 12.05
N ALA A 110 8.89 8.13 11.18
CA ALA A 110 8.93 7.53 9.85
C ALA A 110 8.88 6.00 10.02
N PRO A 111 8.11 5.26 9.20
CA PRO A 111 8.00 3.82 9.32
C PRO A 111 9.40 3.20 9.18
N LYS A 112 9.96 2.77 10.32
CA LYS A 112 11.17 1.98 10.35
C LYS A 112 10.78 0.59 9.86
N ALA A 113 11.04 0.34 8.57
CA ALA A 113 11.02 -0.99 7.98
C ALA A 113 12.09 -1.85 8.67
N GLU A 114 11.74 -2.44 9.81
CA GLU A 114 12.51 -3.55 10.38
C GLU A 114 12.24 -4.80 9.55
N LYS A 115 13.20 -5.06 8.66
CA LYS A 115 13.47 -6.39 8.10
C LYS A 115 13.54 -7.41 9.23
N LYS A 116 12.45 -8.13 9.46
CA LYS A 116 12.49 -9.40 10.20
C LYS A 116 12.93 -10.49 9.23
N ALA A 117 14.24 -10.72 9.19
CA ALA A 117 14.82 -11.92 8.63
C ALA A 117 14.28 -13.15 9.40
N PRO A 118 13.74 -14.18 8.73
CA PRO A 118 13.45 -15.45 9.38
C PRO A 118 14.78 -16.19 9.61
N ALA A 119 15.16 -16.31 10.89
CA ALA A 119 16.22 -17.20 11.31
C ALA A 119 15.78 -18.66 11.09
N LYS A 120 16.45 -19.32 10.15
CA LYS A 120 16.46 -20.77 9.97
C LYS A 120 17.90 -21.27 10.18
N LYS A 121 18.16 -22.00 11.26
CA LYS A 121 19.31 -22.91 11.51
C LYS A 121 18.81 -23.96 12.52
N ALA A 122 19.13 -25.26 12.44
CA ALA A 122 20.35 -25.95 11.99
C ALA A 122 19.96 -27.29 11.28
N ALA A 123 20.51 -27.66 10.10
CA ALA A 123 21.83 -28.28 9.77
C ALA A 123 21.91 -29.78 10.19
N PRO A 124 22.62 -30.72 9.48
CA PRO A 124 23.90 -30.55 8.74
C PRO A 124 24.00 -31.30 7.36
N ALA A 125 24.68 -30.77 6.33
CA ALA A 125 26.10 -30.88 5.91
C ALA A 125 26.42 -31.98 4.87
N LYS A 126 26.95 -31.58 3.70
CA LYS A 126 28.05 -32.26 2.98
C LYS A 126 28.79 -31.32 2.01
N GLU A 127 30.11 -31.43 2.05
CA GLU A 127 31.25 -30.79 1.34
C GLU A 127 31.14 -30.67 -0.21
N ALA A 128 31.98 -29.96 -1.00
CA ALA A 128 32.91 -28.84 -0.87
C ALA A 128 33.51 -28.53 -2.29
N ALA A 129 33.60 -27.23 -2.66
CA ALA A 129 34.56 -26.50 -3.55
C ALA A 129 34.78 -26.90 -5.06
N PRO A 130 35.30 -25.99 -5.95
CA PRO A 130 35.83 -24.62 -5.72
C PRO A 130 35.30 -23.48 -6.64
N LYS A 131 35.71 -22.25 -6.27
CA LYS A 131 35.44 -20.94 -6.88
C LYS A 131 36.17 -20.69 -8.21
N ALA A 132 35.47 -20.05 -9.16
CA ALA A 132 35.96 -19.06 -10.14
C ALA A 132 34.71 -18.47 -10.84
N ALA A 133 34.52 -17.20 -11.20
CA ALA A 133 35.23 -15.93 -11.07
C ALA A 133 34.17 -14.85 -11.41
N LYS A 134 34.31 -13.66 -10.84
CA LYS A 134 33.50 -12.46 -11.15
C LYS A 134 33.44 -12.22 -12.67
N LYS A 135 32.24 -12.00 -13.22
CA LYS A 135 32.01 -11.23 -14.46
C LYS A 135 30.93 -10.18 -14.20
N ALA A 136 31.16 -9.01 -14.76
CA ALA A 136 30.58 -7.72 -14.43
C ALA A 136 29.04 -7.68 -14.42
N THR A 137 28.47 -7.13 -13.35
CA THR A 137 27.10 -6.62 -13.30
C THR A 137 27.04 -5.30 -14.06
N SER A 138 26.59 -5.34 -15.32
CA SER A 138 26.37 -4.14 -16.13
C SER A 138 24.88 -4.05 -16.52
N LYS A 139 24.21 -3.07 -15.91
CA LYS A 139 23.04 -2.34 -16.43
C LYS A 139 21.80 -3.17 -16.79
N ALA A 140 21.08 -3.68 -15.80
CA ALA A 140 19.66 -3.95 -15.95
C ALA A 140 18.89 -2.73 -15.40
N ASP A 141 17.97 -2.18 -16.18
CA ASP A 141 17.15 -1.04 -15.79
C ASP A 141 15.88 -1.51 -15.06
N ASP A 142 15.33 -0.66 -14.19
CA ASP A 142 14.07 -0.95 -13.51
C ASP A 142 12.87 -0.59 -14.40
N LEU A 143 12.44 -1.54 -15.25
CA LEU A 143 11.34 -1.37 -16.19
C LEU A 143 10.00 -0.97 -15.53
N LYS A 144 9.86 -1.13 -14.21
CA LYS A 144 8.67 -0.71 -13.44
C LYS A 144 8.46 0.80 -13.39
N LYS A 145 9.46 1.59 -13.82
CA LYS A 145 9.33 3.05 -13.93
C LYS A 145 8.47 3.51 -15.11
N VAL A 146 8.19 2.59 -16.05
CA VAL A 146 7.23 2.82 -17.12
C VAL A 146 5.83 2.51 -16.57
N GLU A 147 4.93 3.48 -16.69
CA GLU A 147 3.55 3.36 -16.26
C GLU A 147 2.85 2.26 -17.06
N GLY A 148 2.18 1.34 -16.35
CA GLY A 148 1.57 0.14 -16.91
C GLY A 148 2.43 -1.12 -16.81
N ILE A 149 3.74 -1.01 -16.59
CA ILE A 149 4.62 -2.17 -16.38
C ILE A 149 4.64 -2.58 -14.90
N GLY A 150 3.78 -3.53 -14.56
CA GLY A 150 3.75 -4.15 -13.23
C GLY A 150 4.87 -5.19 -13.00
N PRO A 151 5.04 -5.70 -11.75
CA PRO A 151 6.11 -6.66 -11.42
C PRO A 151 6.10 -7.94 -12.26
N LYS A 152 4.91 -8.43 -12.64
CA LYS A 152 4.76 -9.64 -13.45
C LYS A 152 5.14 -9.40 -14.92
N ILE A 153 4.78 -8.24 -15.46
CA ILE A 153 5.14 -7.80 -16.81
C ILE A 153 6.65 -7.58 -16.91
N ALA A 154 7.24 -6.92 -15.91
CA ALA A 154 8.68 -6.75 -15.84
C ALA A 154 9.42 -8.10 -15.81
N SER A 155 8.90 -9.11 -15.10
CA SER A 155 9.47 -10.46 -15.10
C SER A 155 9.42 -11.08 -16.50
N THR A 156 8.26 -11.06 -17.17
CA THR A 156 8.09 -11.63 -18.51
C THR A 156 8.95 -10.92 -19.57
N LEU A 157 9.11 -9.60 -19.47
CA LEU A 157 9.98 -8.84 -20.37
C LEU A 157 11.46 -9.18 -20.15
N ASN A 158 11.90 -9.30 -18.89
CA ASN A 158 13.25 -9.72 -18.56
C ASN A 158 13.53 -11.16 -19.03
N GLU A 159 12.56 -12.07 -18.90
CA GLU A 159 12.64 -13.44 -19.41
C GLU A 159 12.73 -13.48 -20.94
N ALA A 160 12.06 -12.55 -21.62
CA ALA A 160 12.17 -12.34 -23.07
C ALA A 160 13.45 -11.60 -23.51
N GLY A 161 14.34 -11.27 -22.56
CA GLY A 161 15.62 -10.60 -22.83
C GLY A 161 15.54 -9.08 -22.98
N ILE A 162 14.39 -8.46 -22.69
CA ILE A 162 14.25 -7.01 -22.62
C ILE A 162 14.56 -6.59 -21.18
N THR A 163 15.78 -6.12 -20.95
CA THR A 163 16.30 -5.83 -19.60
C THR A 163 16.68 -4.35 -19.39
N THR A 164 16.69 -3.56 -20.47
CA THR A 164 17.02 -2.12 -20.43
C THR A 164 15.92 -1.26 -21.03
N PHE A 165 15.86 0.02 -20.63
CA PHE A 165 14.93 0.99 -21.25
C PHE A 165 15.21 1.16 -22.75
N ALA A 166 16.48 1.09 -23.14
CA ALA A 166 16.88 1.19 -24.55
C ALA A 166 16.42 0.00 -25.41
N GLU A 167 16.37 -1.21 -24.84
CA GLU A 167 15.83 -2.39 -25.51
C GLU A 167 14.30 -2.33 -25.62
N LEU A 168 13.64 -1.89 -24.55
CA LEU A 168 12.18 -1.72 -24.53
C LEU A 168 11.73 -0.63 -25.52
N ALA A 169 12.46 0.50 -25.60
CA ALA A 169 12.19 1.58 -26.55
C ALA A 169 12.33 1.17 -28.02
N LYS A 170 13.20 0.21 -28.32
CA LYS A 170 13.41 -0.32 -29.68
C LYS A 170 12.44 -1.44 -30.06
N THR A 171 11.69 -1.96 -29.09
CA THR A 171 10.75 -3.05 -29.32
C THR A 171 9.39 -2.47 -29.66
N ASP A 172 8.79 -2.96 -30.74
CA ASP A 172 7.46 -2.51 -31.18
C ASP A 172 6.38 -2.90 -30.16
N ALA A 173 5.39 -2.02 -29.97
CA ALA A 173 4.27 -2.24 -29.04
C ALA A 173 3.51 -3.56 -29.29
N ALA A 174 3.41 -3.98 -30.56
CA ALA A 174 2.80 -5.25 -30.94
C ALA A 174 3.59 -6.48 -30.43
N LYS A 175 4.92 -6.46 -30.56
CA LYS A 175 5.79 -7.54 -30.07
C LYS A 175 5.76 -7.62 -28.55
N ILE A 176 5.72 -6.46 -27.89
CA ILE A 176 5.56 -6.38 -26.43
C ILE A 176 4.22 -7.01 -26.02
N SER A 177 3.13 -6.73 -26.73
CA SER A 177 1.81 -7.33 -26.48
C SER A 177 1.81 -8.85 -26.65
N GLU A 178 2.55 -9.39 -27.64
CA GLU A 178 2.70 -10.83 -27.84
C GLU A 178 3.47 -11.49 -26.70
N ILE A 179 4.57 -10.89 -26.24
CA ILE A 179 5.40 -11.40 -25.13
C ILE A 179 4.59 -11.52 -23.83
N ILE A 180 3.66 -10.58 -23.60
CA ILE A 180 2.86 -10.52 -22.37
C ILE A 180 1.47 -11.13 -22.53
N ALA A 181 1.16 -11.80 -23.65
CA ALA A 181 -0.19 -12.28 -23.95
C ALA A 181 -0.76 -13.22 -22.85
N ASP A 182 0.11 -13.99 -22.19
CA ASP A 182 -0.25 -14.90 -21.09
C ASP A 182 -0.43 -14.17 -19.74
N VAL A 183 -0.11 -12.89 -19.66
CA VAL A 183 -0.28 -12.07 -18.46
C VAL A 183 -1.72 -11.57 -18.39
N ARG A 184 -2.49 -12.09 -17.43
CA ARG A 184 -3.88 -11.67 -17.19
C ARG A 184 -3.98 -10.16 -16.92
N GLY A 185 -4.79 -9.44 -17.68
CA GLY A 185 -5.11 -8.02 -17.48
C GLY A 185 -5.45 -7.32 -18.79
N ASN A 186 -5.99 -6.11 -18.71
CA ASN A 186 -6.10 -5.22 -19.87
C ASN A 186 -4.85 -4.33 -19.88
N HIS A 187 -3.89 -4.64 -20.76
CA HIS A 187 -2.62 -3.93 -20.85
C HIS A 187 -2.63 -3.05 -22.09
N ILE A 188 -2.20 -1.80 -21.93
CA ILE A 188 -2.05 -0.85 -23.04
C ILE A 188 -0.54 -0.74 -23.30
N THR A 189 -0.05 -1.44 -24.31
CA THR A 189 1.39 -1.50 -24.63
C THR A 189 1.85 -0.36 -25.55
N ASP A 190 0.92 0.41 -26.11
CA ASP A 190 1.20 1.43 -27.13
C ASP A 190 2.13 2.55 -26.63
N SER A 191 2.06 2.91 -25.34
CA SER A 191 2.86 3.99 -24.78
C SER A 191 4.17 3.52 -24.14
N TRP A 192 4.40 2.21 -23.98
CA TRP A 192 5.58 1.71 -23.29
C TRP A 192 6.89 1.99 -24.02
N PRO A 193 6.99 1.87 -25.36
CA PRO A 193 8.21 2.24 -26.08
C PRO A 193 8.55 3.73 -25.93
N MET A 194 7.54 4.60 -25.98
CA MET A 194 7.72 6.06 -25.83
C MET A 194 8.21 6.42 -24.42
N GLN A 195 7.58 5.86 -23.39
CA GLN A 195 7.99 6.06 -22.00
C GLN A 195 9.40 5.49 -21.75
N ALA A 196 9.71 4.33 -22.30
CA ALA A 196 11.04 3.73 -22.22
C ALA A 196 12.10 4.60 -22.90
N GLN A 197 11.76 5.26 -24.02
CA GLN A 197 12.67 6.20 -24.67
C GLN A 197 12.94 7.42 -23.78
N MET A 198 11.91 8.02 -23.18
CA MET A 198 12.08 9.14 -22.24
C MET A 198 12.91 8.73 -21.00
N ALA A 199 12.73 7.51 -20.51
CA ALA A 199 13.52 6.94 -19.42
C ALA A 199 14.98 6.68 -19.83
N ALA A 200 15.21 6.17 -21.05
CA ALA A 200 16.55 5.93 -21.60
C ALA A 200 17.33 7.24 -21.82
N ASP A 201 16.62 8.30 -22.23
CA ASP A 201 17.17 9.65 -22.39
C ASP A 201 17.40 10.37 -21.05
N GLY A 202 17.00 9.77 -19.92
CA GLY A 202 17.13 10.35 -18.58
C GLY A 202 16.17 11.50 -18.29
N LYS A 203 15.12 11.67 -19.11
CA LYS A 203 14.12 12.75 -19.00
C LYS A 203 13.05 12.42 -17.96
N TRP A 204 13.48 12.16 -16.73
CA TRP A 204 12.59 11.69 -15.65
C TRP A 204 11.51 12.71 -15.27
N ASP A 205 11.81 14.01 -15.32
CA ASP A 205 10.84 15.06 -14.99
C ASP A 205 9.75 15.22 -16.07
N GLU A 206 10.11 15.06 -17.35
CA GLU A 206 9.16 15.08 -18.47
C GLU A 206 8.30 13.81 -18.45
N LEU A 207 8.92 12.65 -18.21
CA LEU A 207 8.22 11.39 -18.06
C LEU A 207 7.20 11.46 -16.93
N LYS A 208 7.57 12.01 -15.77
CA LYS A 208 6.66 12.12 -14.62
C LYS A 208 5.48 13.05 -14.91
N LYS A 209 5.72 14.22 -15.52
CA LYS A 209 4.63 15.11 -15.93
C LYS A 209 3.69 14.43 -16.93
N TRP A 210 4.24 13.70 -17.89
CA TRP A 210 3.46 12.94 -18.85
C TRP A 210 2.62 11.84 -18.17
N GLN A 211 3.20 11.11 -17.21
CA GLN A 211 2.49 10.08 -16.42
C GLN A 211 1.40 10.68 -15.52
N ASP A 212 1.60 11.89 -15.00
CA ASP A 212 0.60 12.60 -14.19
C ASP A 212 -0.60 13.11 -15.04
N GLU A 213 -0.36 13.43 -16.32
CA GLU A 213 -1.40 13.87 -17.27
C GLU A 213 -2.09 12.71 -18.00
N ALA A 214 -1.38 11.60 -18.22
CA ALA A 214 -1.91 10.40 -18.85
C ALA A 214 -2.82 9.62 -17.89
N ASN A 215 -3.88 9.01 -18.44
CA ASN A 215 -4.74 8.11 -17.68
C ASN A 215 -4.44 6.66 -18.05
N GLY A 216 -3.56 6.00 -17.28
CA GLY A 216 -3.18 4.61 -17.53
C GLY A 216 -2.34 4.46 -18.79
N GLY A 217 -1.42 5.39 -19.03
CA GLY A 217 -0.55 5.40 -20.21
C GLY A 217 -1.22 5.83 -21.53
N VAL A 218 -2.41 6.44 -21.50
CA VAL A 218 -3.07 7.06 -22.66
C VAL A 218 -3.32 8.54 -22.37
N MET A 219 -2.88 9.42 -23.26
CA MET A 219 -3.16 10.85 -23.16
C MET A 219 -4.66 11.10 -23.38
N PRO A 220 -5.32 11.94 -22.56
CA PRO A 220 -6.68 12.36 -22.85
C PRO A 220 -6.73 13.06 -24.21
N SER A 221 -7.61 12.60 -25.11
CA SER A 221 -7.88 13.25 -26.40
C SER A 221 -8.65 14.55 -26.25
#